data_AF-A0A372DRN0-F1
#
_entry.id   AF-A0A372DRN0-F1
#
_cell.length_a   1.000
_cell.length_b   1.000
_cell.length_c   1.000
_cell.angle_alpha   90.00
_cell.angle_beta   90.00
_cell.angle_gamma   90.00
#
_symmetry.space_group_name_H-M   'P 1'
#
loop_
_entity.id
_entity.type
_entity.pdbx_description
1 polymer ?
#
loop_
_entity_poly.entity_id
_entity_poly.type
_entity_poly.pdbx_seq_one_letter_code
_entity_poly.pdbx_strand_id
1 'polypeptide(L)'
;MARLGSLLLGGGLALALLFLPAARGRELTASEHGLMTLVLLAVCALFVHGSGFRFRARWAGRLFSPWLLWPAAAVAATVFWAH
;
A
#
# COMPACT_ATOMS: atom_id res chain seq x y z
N MET A 1 18.33 -0.96 3.88
CA MET A 1 17.71 -0.24 2.74
C MET A 1 16.26 -0.64 2.48
N ALA A 2 15.89 -1.93 2.46
CA ALA A 2 14.51 -2.37 2.19
C ALA A 2 13.43 -1.75 3.09
N ARG A 3 13.75 -1.49 4.37
CA ARG A 3 12.83 -0.83 5.31
C ARG A 3 12.53 0.62 4.92
N LEU A 4 13.57 1.41 4.63
CA LEU A 4 13.41 2.78 4.14
C LEU A 4 12.63 2.80 2.81
N GLY A 5 12.95 1.88 1.90
CA GLY A 5 12.19 1.74 0.64
C GLY A 5 10.70 1.50 0.89
N SER A 6 10.35 0.67 1.87
CA SER A 6 8.94 0.43 2.22
C SER A 6 8.26 1.66 2.85
N LEU A 7 8.99 2.42 3.67
CA LEU A 7 8.48 3.69 4.20
C LEU A 7 8.25 4.72 3.10
N LEU A 8 9.19 4.84 2.15
CA LEU A 8 9.06 5.76 1.01
C LEU A 8 7.91 5.36 0.09
N LEU A 9 7.76 4.06 -0.21
CA LEU A 9 6.63 3.56 -1.01
C LEU A 9 5.29 3.77 -0.30
N GLY A 10 5.20 3.42 1.00
CA GLY A 10 3.98 3.61 1.78
C GLY A 10 3.60 5.09 1.93
N GLY A 11 4.59 5.93 2.24
CA GLY A 11 4.41 7.39 2.33
C GLY A 11 4.03 8.01 0.99
N GLY A 12 4.67 7.59 -0.11
CA GLY A 12 4.35 8.05 -1.46
C GLY A 12 2.93 7.69 -1.88
N LEU A 13 2.50 6.45 -1.64
CA LEU A 13 1.12 6.02 -1.90
C LEU A 13 0.11 6.77 -1.03
N ALA A 14 0.40 6.95 0.26
CA ALA A 14 -0.47 7.72 1.16
C ALA A 14 -0.61 9.17 0.69
N LEU A 15 0.49 9.81 0.28
CA LEU A 15 0.46 11.16 -0.31
C LEU A 15 -0.35 11.18 -1.61
N ALA A 16 -0.17 10.21 -2.51
CA ALA A 16 -0.92 10.11 -3.75
C ALA A 16 -2.44 10.01 -3.51
N LEU A 17 -2.87 9.28 -2.47
CA LEU A 17 -4.28 9.18 -2.08
C LEU A 17 -4.88 10.51 -1.62
N LEU A 18 -4.09 11.42 -1.02
CA LEU A 18 -4.60 12.74 -0.61
C LEU A 18 -5.01 13.60 -1.81
N PHE A 19 -4.30 13.46 -2.92
CA PHE A 19 -4.60 14.21 -4.15
C PHE A 19 -5.62 13.49 -5.05
N LEU A 20 -6.09 12.30 -4.66
CA LEU A 20 -7.03 11.51 -5.44
C LEU A 20 -8.39 12.20 -5.68
N PRO A 21 -9.06 12.80 -4.67
CA PRO A 21 -10.34 13.48 -4.91
C PRO A 21 -10.18 14.65 -5.88
N ALA A 22 -9.07 15.39 -5.78
CA ALA A 22 -8.73 16.48 -6.69
C ALA A 22 -8.45 15.98 -8.12
N ALA A 23 -7.82 14.81 -8.26
CA ALA A 23 -7.52 14.23 -9.57
C ALA A 23 -8.76 13.62 -10.27
N ARG A 24 -9.72 13.07 -9.51
CA ARG A 24 -10.90 12.41 -10.08
C ARG A 24 -12.06 13.37 -10.37
N GLY A 25 -12.18 14.46 -9.62
CA GLY A 25 -13.25 15.46 -9.81
C GLY A 25 -14.68 14.94 -9.61
N ARG A 26 -14.83 13.72 -9.05
CA ARG A 26 -16.10 13.06 -8.77
C ARG A 26 -15.99 12.16 -7.53
N GLU A 27 -17.14 11.77 -7.00
CA GLU A 27 -17.20 10.77 -5.92
C GLU A 27 -16.72 9.39 -6.41
N LEU A 28 -16.16 8.63 -5.48
CA LEU A 28 -15.74 7.24 -5.71
C LEU A 28 -16.97 6.34 -5.78
N THR A 29 -17.03 5.49 -6.79
CA THR A 29 -17.99 4.40 -6.87
C THR A 29 -17.70 3.34 -5.80
N ALA A 30 -18.67 2.48 -5.52
CA ALA A 30 -18.51 1.40 -4.54
C ALA A 30 -17.32 0.47 -4.89
N SER A 31 -17.10 0.17 -6.16
CA SER A 31 -15.96 -0.63 -6.62
C SER A 31 -14.62 0.07 -6.39
N GLU A 32 -14.53 1.36 -6.70
CA GLU A 32 -13.31 2.14 -6.45
C GLU A 32 -13.03 2.28 -4.96
N HIS A 33 -14.07 2.38 -4.12
CA HIS A 33 -13.91 2.39 -2.67
C HIS A 33 -13.33 1.06 -2.13
N GLY A 34 -13.77 -0.07 -2.69
CA GLY A 34 -13.20 -1.38 -2.40
C GLY A 34 -11.71 -1.47 -2.78
N LEU A 35 -11.35 -0.97 -3.96
CA LEU A 35 -9.96 -0.91 -4.42
C LEU A 35 -9.09 0.04 -3.57
N MET A 36 -9.63 1.19 -3.16
CA MET A 36 -8.97 2.11 -2.23
C MET A 36 -8.64 1.42 -0.91
N THR A 37 -9.55 0.59 -0.40
CA THR A 37 -9.33 -0.18 0.83
C THR A 37 -8.14 -1.15 0.69
N LEU A 38 -7.98 -1.79 -0.47
CA LEU A 38 -6.82 -2.64 -0.77
C LEU A 38 -5.51 -1.83 -0.81
N VAL A 39 -5.53 -0.63 -1.39
CA VAL A 39 -4.36 0.26 -1.39
C VAL A 39 -4.00 0.68 0.04
N LEU A 40 -4.98 1.04 0.87
CA LEU A 40 -4.76 1.39 2.28
C LEU A 40 -4.15 0.22 3.07
N LEU A 41 -4.64 -1.00 2.86
CA LEU A 41 -4.05 -2.21 3.46
C LEU A 41 -2.59 -2.40 3.04
N ALA A 42 -2.28 -2.19 1.76
CA ALA A 42 -0.91 -2.26 1.26
C ALA A 42 -0.02 -1.17 1.90
N VAL A 43 -0.51 0.06 2.02
CA VAL A 43 0.17 1.17 2.71
C VAL A 43 0.48 0.81 4.16
N CYS A 44 -0.51 0.31 4.91
CA CYS A 44 -0.32 -0.15 6.29
C CYS A 44 0.75 -1.25 6.36
N ALA A 45 0.71 -2.23 5.46
CA ALA A 45 1.66 -3.33 5.46
C ALA A 45 3.11 -2.87 5.16
N LEU A 46 3.26 -1.91 4.25
CA LEU A 46 4.54 -1.25 3.95
C LEU A 46 5.08 -0.49 5.17
N PHE A 47 4.22 0.21 5.93
CA PHE A 47 4.62 0.87 7.17
C PHE A 47 5.01 -0.10 8.27
N VAL A 48 4.30 -1.22 8.43
CA VAL A 48 4.66 -2.27 9.41
C VAL A 48 6.02 -2.89 9.11
N HIS A 49 6.29 -3.20 7.83
CA HIS A 49 7.62 -3.67 7.43
C HIS A 49 8.69 -2.57 7.59
N GLY A 50 8.37 -1.33 7.19
CA GLY A 50 9.25 -0.17 7.30
C GLY A 50 9.66 0.17 8.73
N SER A 51 8.71 0.14 9.67
CA SER A 51 8.92 0.39 11.10
C SER A 51 9.80 -0.67 11.78
N GLY A 52 10.03 -1.80 11.11
CA GLY A 52 10.91 -2.88 11.59
C GLY A 52 10.25 -3.77 12.62
N PHE A 53 8.93 -3.86 12.58
CA PHE A 53 8.17 -4.74 13.44
C PHE A 53 8.70 -6.18 13.31
N ARG A 54 9.03 -6.81 14.43
CA ARG A 54 9.55 -8.18 14.47
C ARG A 54 8.42 -9.13 14.77
N PHE A 55 8.00 -9.89 13.76
CA PHE A 55 6.98 -10.92 13.93
C PHE A 55 7.51 -12.11 14.73
N ARG A 56 6.72 -12.59 15.70
CA ARG A 56 7.01 -13.83 16.44
C ARG A 56 6.79 -15.07 15.56
N ALA A 57 5.79 -15.03 14.68
CA ALA A 57 5.47 -16.13 13.77
C ALA A 57 6.28 -16.04 12.47
N ARG A 58 6.95 -17.14 12.10
CA ARG A 58 7.81 -17.20 10.89
C ARG A 58 7.03 -16.96 9.59
N TRP A 59 5.77 -17.39 9.52
CA TRP A 59 4.93 -17.18 8.33
C TRP A 59 4.60 -15.71 8.12
N ALA A 60 4.36 -14.95 9.19
CA ALA A 60 4.09 -13.52 9.11
C ALA A 60 5.33 -12.75 8.62
N GLY A 61 6.52 -13.17 9.05
CA GLY A 61 7.77 -12.63 8.49
C GLY A 61 7.93 -12.80 6.98
N ARG A 62 7.41 -13.90 6.41
CA ARG A 62 7.41 -14.13 4.96
C ARG A 62 6.35 -13.28 4.24
N LEU A 63 5.16 -13.17 4.83
CA LEU A 63 4.08 -12.34 4.27
C LEU A 63 4.47 -10.86 4.19
N PHE A 64 5.23 -10.38 5.17
CA PHE A 64 5.77 -9.02 5.21
C PHE A 64 7.19 -8.91 4.62
N SER A 65 7.59 -9.87 3.79
CA SER A 65 8.85 -9.77 3.04
C SER A 65 8.75 -8.61 2.02
N PRO A 66 9.80 -7.80 1.83
CA PRO A 66 9.79 -6.72 0.85
C PRO A 66 9.54 -7.23 -0.57
N TRP A 67 10.02 -8.44 -0.88
CA TRP A 67 9.83 -9.09 -2.17
C TRP A 67 8.38 -9.46 -2.49
N LEU A 68 7.52 -9.59 -1.48
CA LEU A 68 6.09 -9.83 -1.66
C LEU A 68 5.29 -8.53 -1.52
N LEU A 69 5.65 -7.70 -0.53
CA LEU A 69 4.96 -6.45 -0.25
C LEU A 69 5.06 -5.45 -1.39
N TRP A 70 6.25 -5.27 -2.00
CA TRP A 70 6.41 -4.25 -3.04
C TRP A 70 5.61 -4.59 -4.31
N PRO A 71 5.66 -5.83 -4.85
CA PRO A 71 4.82 -6.19 -5.98
C PRO A 71 3.33 -6.13 -5.62
N ALA A 72 2.92 -6.59 -4.43
CA ALA A 72 1.53 -6.53 -4.02
C ALA A 72 1.01 -5.08 -3.93
N ALA A 73 1.81 -4.17 -3.35
CA ALA A 73 1.47 -2.76 -3.29
C ALA A 73 1.43 -2.12 -4.69
N ALA A 74 2.37 -2.48 -5.58
CA ALA A 74 2.38 -2.01 -6.96
C ALA A 74 1.12 -2.47 -7.70
N VAL A 75 0.74 -3.75 -7.59
CA VAL A 75 -0.49 -4.30 -8.20
C VAL A 75 -1.74 -3.62 -7.63
N ALA A 76 -1.84 -3.46 -6.31
CA ALA A 76 -2.98 -2.77 -5.71
C ALA A 76 -3.10 -1.32 -6.22
N ALA A 77 -1.98 -0.60 -6.29
CA ALA A 77 -1.94 0.76 -6.79
C ALA A 77 -2.29 0.84 -8.28
N THR A 78 -1.73 -0.02 -9.13
CA THR A 78 -2.02 0.00 -10.58
C THR A 78 -3.46 -0.34 -10.86
N VAL A 79 -4.03 -1.36 -10.22
CA VAL A 79 -5.44 -1.74 -10.38
C VAL A 79 -6.35 -0.59 -9.94
N PHE A 80 -6.03 0.08 -8.83
CA PHE A 80 -6.85 1.19 -8.34
C PHE A 80 -6.76 2.44 -9.24
N TRP A 81 -5.58 2.82 -9.71
CA TRP A 81 -5.42 4.00 -10.56
C TRP A 81 -5.85 3.78 -12.03
N ALA A 82 -5.91 2.53 -12.50
CA ALA A 82 -6.35 2.19 -13.85
C ALA A 82 -7.88 2.14 -14.01
N HIS A 83 -8.62 1.97 -12.90
CA HIS A 83 -10.08 2.14 -12.85
C HIS A 83 -10.46 3.61 -12.80
#